data_AF-A0A2C6KHU5-F1
#
_entry.id   AF-A0A2C6KHU5-F1
#
_cell.length_a   1.000
_cell.length_b   1.000
_cell.length_c   1.000
_cell.angle_alpha   90.00
_cell.angle_beta   90.00
_cell.angle_gamma   90.00
#
_symmetry.space_group_name_H-M   'P 1'
#
loop_
_entity.id
_entity.type
_entity.pdbx_description
1 polymer ?
#
loop_
_entity_poly.entity_id
_entity_poly.type
_entity_poly.pdbx_seq_one_letter_code
_entity_poly.pdbx_strand_id
1 'polypeptide(L)'
;MGRAMCEHLLRGGYRLRVYNRTVNKCKGLEPMGAVVCKNYREVAEGSDVVISMVGYPQDVEQVYLGEEGALKGLKPGSVIIDMTTSSPKTAKDLYATAREQYRVYALDAPVSGGDVGARDARLSIMAGGDREAFDAVYPLFEVMGKNIIYTGGPGTGK
;
A
#
# COMPACT_ATOMS: atom_id res chain seq x y z
N MET A 1 0.32 -0.64 12.91
CA MET A 1 0.59 -1.63 11.86
C MET A 1 1.69 -1.19 10.88
N GLY A 2 1.53 -0.10 10.11
CA GLY A 2 2.43 0.25 8.99
C GLY A 2 3.94 0.23 9.25
N ARG A 3 4.40 0.65 10.43
CA ARG A 3 5.83 0.54 10.79
C ARG A 3 6.35 -0.90 10.78
N ALA A 4 5.63 -1.84 11.40
CA ALA A 4 6.05 -3.24 11.44
C ALA A 4 6.06 -3.86 10.04
N MET A 5 5.09 -3.49 9.20
CA MET A 5 5.04 -3.90 7.79
C MET A 5 6.27 -3.40 7.01
N CYS A 6 6.68 -2.14 7.21
CA CYS A 6 7.91 -1.60 6.62
C CYS A 6 9.17 -2.35 7.09
N GLU A 7 9.25 -2.69 8.38
CA GLU A 7 10.39 -3.44 8.94
C GLU A 7 10.53 -4.83 8.28
N HIS A 8 9.42 -5.53 8.01
CA HIS A 8 9.43 -6.81 7.30
C HIS A 8 9.83 -6.68 5.82
N LEU A 9 9.31 -5.66 5.13
CA LEU A 9 9.70 -5.38 3.75
C LEU A 9 11.20 -5.09 3.62
N LEU A 10 11.77 -4.28 4.52
CA LEU A 10 13.21 -4.01 4.55
C LEU A 10 14.02 -5.28 4.80
N ARG A 11 13.61 -6.11 5.76
CA ARG A 11 14.26 -7.41 6.04
C ARG A 11 14.12 -8.40 4.89
N GLY A 12 13.04 -8.30 4.11
CA GLY A 12 12.82 -9.04 2.87
C GLY A 12 13.70 -8.60 1.69
N GLY A 13 14.54 -7.57 1.87
CA GLY A 13 15.47 -7.07 0.86
C GLY A 13 14.86 -6.01 -0.07
N TYR A 14 13.65 -5.52 0.21
CA TYR A 14 13.03 -4.48 -0.59
C TYR A 14 13.57 -3.10 -0.22
N ARG A 15 13.75 -2.23 -1.24
CA ARG A 15 14.08 -0.82 -1.03
C ARG A 15 12.79 -0.07 -0.70
N LEU A 16 12.79 0.68 0.40
CA LEU A 16 11.61 1.46 0.79
C LEU A 16 11.85 2.95 0.72
N ARG A 17 10.83 3.64 0.20
CA ARG A 17 10.59 5.08 0.36
C ARG A 17 9.39 5.20 1.27
N VAL A 18 9.50 5.97 2.36
CA VAL A 18 8.47 6.04 3.39
C VAL A 18 8.10 7.48 3.70
N TYR A 19 6.81 7.71 3.92
CA TYR A 19 6.29 8.97 4.41
C TYR A 19 5.22 8.72 5.46
N ASN A 20 5.18 9.60 6.46
CA ASN A 20 4.09 9.67 7.41
C ASN A 20 3.92 11.14 7.83
N ARG A 21 2.67 11.62 7.91
CA ARG A 21 2.34 13.01 8.31
C ARG A 21 3.07 13.46 9.59
N THR A 22 3.24 12.54 10.54
CA THR A 22 4.14 12.72 11.69
C THR A 22 5.50 12.11 11.39
N VAL A 23 6.44 12.90 10.88
CA VAL A 23 7.77 12.44 10.41
C VAL A 23 8.52 11.61 11.46
N ASN A 24 8.37 11.95 12.75
CA ASN A 24 8.99 11.21 13.85
C ASN A 24 8.64 9.71 13.88
N LYS A 25 7.51 9.28 13.28
CA LYS A 25 7.15 7.86 13.18
C LYS A 25 8.06 7.07 12.22
N CYS A 26 8.84 7.76 11.38
CA CYS A 26 9.80 7.15 10.45
C CYS A 26 11.20 6.94 11.04
N LYS A 27 11.53 7.53 12.21
CA LYS A 27 12.89 7.56 12.81
C LYS A 27 13.56 6.18 13.00
N GLY A 28 12.79 5.09 13.07
CA GLY A 28 13.33 3.74 13.20
C GLY A 28 13.59 3.01 11.88
N LEU A 29 13.09 3.53 10.75
CA LEU A 29 13.17 2.88 9.44
C LEU A 29 14.38 3.35 8.64
N GLU A 30 14.81 4.61 8.83
CA GLU A 30 15.97 5.17 8.15
C GLU A 30 17.27 4.41 8.47
N PRO A 31 17.59 4.06 9.73
CA PRO A 31 18.76 3.23 10.03
C PRO A 31 18.69 1.80 9.44
N MET A 32 17.50 1.35 9.04
CA MET A 32 17.28 0.07 8.36
C MET A 32 17.37 0.19 6.82
N GLY A 33 17.65 1.39 6.29
CA GLY A 33 17.83 1.63 4.86
C GLY A 33 16.61 2.23 4.15
N ALA A 34 15.55 2.61 4.87
CA ALA A 34 14.43 3.32 4.26
C ALA A 34 14.79 4.78 3.95
N VAL A 35 14.35 5.28 2.80
CA VAL A 35 14.45 6.69 2.44
C VAL A 35 13.21 7.42 2.96
N VAL A 36 13.39 8.41 3.83
CA VAL A 36 12.29 9.23 4.35
C VAL A 36 11.98 10.35 3.37
N CYS A 37 10.75 10.36 2.86
CA CYS A 37 10.25 11.35 1.90
C CYS A 37 9.44 12.46 2.62
N LYS A 38 9.11 13.53 1.89
CA LYS A 38 8.41 14.71 2.40
C LYS A 38 6.91 14.70 2.14
N ASN A 39 6.44 13.93 1.15
CA ASN A 39 5.04 13.80 0.78
C ASN A 39 4.76 12.47 0.03
N TYR A 40 3.49 12.22 -0.31
CA TYR A 40 3.08 10.97 -0.99
C TYR A 40 3.63 10.86 -2.42
N ARG A 41 3.71 11.98 -3.15
CA ARG A 41 4.27 12.03 -4.50
C ARG A 41 5.73 11.61 -4.52
N GLU A 42 6.55 12.12 -3.59
CA GLU A 42 7.96 11.77 -3.51
C GLU A 42 8.17 10.29 -3.15
N VAL A 43 7.27 9.67 -2.36
CA VAL A 43 7.28 8.21 -2.16
C VAL A 43 7.04 7.49 -3.48
N ALA A 44 6.06 7.93 -4.27
CA ALA A 44 5.74 7.32 -5.55
C ALA A 44 6.84 7.51 -6.60
N GLU A 45 7.53 8.64 -6.60
CA GLU A 45 8.64 8.92 -7.53
C GLU A 45 9.78 7.90 -7.33
N GLY A 46 9.90 6.98 -8.28
CA GLY A 46 10.90 5.90 -8.24
C GLY A 46 10.45 4.63 -7.51
N SER A 47 9.15 4.50 -7.21
CA SER A 47 8.56 3.27 -6.69
C SER A 47 7.80 2.51 -7.78
N ASP A 48 7.98 1.19 -7.81
CA ASP A 48 7.20 0.29 -8.67
C ASP A 48 5.83 -0.03 -8.05
N VAL A 49 5.79 -0.06 -6.71
CA VAL A 49 4.60 -0.34 -5.89
C VAL A 49 4.50 0.68 -4.76
N VAL A 50 3.30 1.21 -4.51
CA VAL A 50 3.00 2.08 -3.35
C VAL A 50 1.93 1.43 -2.48
N ILE A 51 2.20 1.30 -1.19
CA ILE A 51 1.31 0.70 -0.20
C ILE A 51 0.82 1.79 0.77
N SER A 52 -0.50 1.90 0.98
CA SER A 52 -1.09 2.73 2.03
C SER A 52 -1.58 1.90 3.22
N MET A 53 -1.34 2.42 4.42
CA MET A 53 -1.83 1.86 5.68
C MET A 53 -2.18 3.00 6.63
N VAL A 54 -3.34 3.64 6.42
CA VAL A 54 -3.74 4.89 7.10
C VAL A 54 -4.88 4.68 8.10
N GLY A 55 -5.21 5.73 8.85
CA GLY A 55 -6.14 5.64 9.98
C GLY A 55 -7.60 5.67 9.58
N TYR A 56 -7.94 6.39 8.50
CA TYR A 56 -9.32 6.62 8.09
C TYR A 56 -9.49 6.46 6.58
N PRO A 57 -10.67 6.01 6.10
CA PRO A 57 -10.95 5.90 4.66
C PRO A 57 -10.73 7.20 3.89
N GLN A 58 -11.03 8.35 4.49
CA GLN A 58 -10.86 9.67 3.85
C GLN A 58 -9.37 10.01 3.60
N ASP A 59 -8.47 9.47 4.43
CA ASP A 59 -7.03 9.68 4.24
C ASP A 59 -6.53 8.96 2.97
N VAL A 60 -7.20 7.89 2.52
CA VAL A 60 -6.84 7.13 1.32
C VAL A 60 -6.92 8.00 0.07
N GLU A 61 -8.00 8.76 -0.08
CA GLU A 61 -8.15 9.69 -1.20
C GLU A 61 -7.06 10.77 -1.17
N GLN A 62 -6.72 11.30 0.00
CA GLN A 62 -5.63 12.27 0.12
C GLN A 62 -4.28 11.67 -0.28
N VAL A 63 -3.99 10.44 0.14
CA VAL A 63 -2.75 9.72 -0.19
C VAL A 63 -2.57 9.56 -1.69
N TYR A 64 -3.63 9.18 -2.41
CA TYR A 64 -3.51 8.84 -3.83
C TYR A 64 -3.85 9.99 -4.77
N LEU A 65 -4.91 10.76 -4.48
CA LEU A 65 -5.53 11.74 -5.37
C LEU A 65 -5.24 13.20 -4.98
N GLY A 66 -4.76 13.43 -3.76
CA GLY A 66 -4.44 14.76 -3.25
C GLY A 66 -3.48 15.56 -4.14
N GLU A 67 -3.28 16.84 -3.85
CA GLU A 67 -2.39 17.71 -4.64
C GLU A 67 -1.00 17.09 -4.81
N GLU A 68 -0.43 16.58 -3.72
CA GLU A 68 0.82 15.81 -3.66
C GLU A 68 0.57 14.29 -3.57
N GLY A 69 -0.53 13.80 -4.14
CA GLY A 69 -0.93 12.39 -4.10
C GLY A 69 0.00 11.47 -4.89
N ALA A 70 0.10 10.22 -4.45
CA ALA A 70 1.00 9.20 -5.00
C ALA A 70 0.77 8.93 -6.49
N LEU A 71 -0.47 8.95 -6.99
CA LEU A 71 -0.75 8.68 -8.41
C LEU A 71 -0.03 9.65 -9.35
N LYS A 72 0.25 10.88 -8.89
CA LYS A 72 0.95 11.91 -9.67
C LYS A 72 2.46 11.69 -9.77
N GLY A 73 3.03 10.80 -8.96
CA GLY A 73 4.45 10.44 -8.99
C GLY A 73 4.73 9.05 -9.59
N LEU A 74 3.69 8.25 -9.81
CA LEU A 74 3.82 6.89 -10.35
C LEU A 74 3.97 6.88 -11.87
N LYS A 75 4.67 5.87 -12.38
CA LYS A 75 4.77 5.60 -13.81
C LYS A 75 3.62 4.69 -14.26
N PRO A 76 3.19 4.77 -15.53
CA PRO A 76 2.29 3.76 -16.11
C PRO A 76 2.81 2.35 -15.86
N GLY A 77 1.92 1.44 -15.46
CA GLY A 77 2.25 0.05 -15.11
C GLY A 77 2.64 -0.19 -13.66
N SER A 78 2.85 0.86 -12.85
CA SER A 78 3.02 0.71 -11.39
C SER A 78 1.77 0.17 -10.71
N VAL A 79 1.89 -0.24 -9.45
CA VAL A 79 0.78 -0.78 -8.62
C VAL A 79 0.58 0.07 -7.36
N ILE A 80 -0.67 0.43 -7.07
CA ILE A 80 -1.07 0.93 -5.74
C ILE A 80 -1.82 -0.16 -4.97
N ILE A 81 -1.55 -0.26 -3.66
CA ILE A 81 -2.18 -1.22 -2.77
C ILE A 81 -2.71 -0.47 -1.55
N ASP A 82 -4.03 -0.37 -1.42
CA ASP A 82 -4.63 0.14 -0.20
C ASP A 82 -4.89 -1.00 0.80
N MET A 83 -4.10 -1.02 1.87
CA MET A 83 -4.26 -1.99 2.96
C MET A 83 -5.07 -1.43 4.14
N THR A 84 -5.61 -0.22 3.97
CA THR A 84 -6.52 0.41 4.93
C THR A 84 -7.87 -0.29 4.93
N THR A 85 -8.52 -0.36 6.08
CA THR A 85 -9.94 -0.70 6.13
C THR A 85 -10.76 0.45 5.55
N SER A 86 -11.07 0.38 4.26
CA SER A 86 -11.84 1.38 3.50
C SER A 86 -13.15 0.80 2.95
N SER A 87 -13.94 1.62 2.24
CA SER A 87 -15.22 1.18 1.69
C SER A 87 -15.05 0.56 0.30
N PRO A 88 -15.88 -0.44 -0.09
CA PRO A 88 -15.89 -0.98 -1.46
C PRO A 88 -16.09 0.09 -2.53
N LYS A 89 -16.83 1.15 -2.22
CA LYS A 89 -17.03 2.29 -3.12
C LYS A 89 -15.72 3.06 -3.35
N THR A 90 -15.03 3.41 -2.27
CA THR A 90 -13.73 4.11 -2.34
C THR A 90 -12.71 3.30 -3.14
N ALA A 91 -12.63 1.98 -2.92
CA ALA A 91 -11.76 1.09 -3.67
C ALA A 91 -12.05 1.11 -5.18
N LYS A 92 -13.33 1.02 -5.57
CA LYS A 92 -13.75 1.07 -6.98
C LYS A 92 -13.47 2.41 -7.64
N ASP A 93 -13.77 3.51 -6.96
CA ASP A 93 -13.56 4.87 -7.48
C ASP A 93 -12.05 5.15 -7.65
N LEU A 94 -11.23 4.71 -6.69
CA LEU A 94 -9.77 4.79 -6.78
C LEU A 94 -9.21 3.93 -7.92
N TYR A 95 -9.70 2.70 -8.06
CA TYR A 95 -9.34 1.80 -9.15
C TYR A 95 -9.61 2.43 -10.52
N ALA A 96 -10.83 2.93 -10.74
CA ALA A 96 -11.21 3.56 -12.00
C ALA A 96 -10.29 4.74 -12.31
N THR A 97 -10.06 5.62 -11.33
CA THR A 97 -9.18 6.78 -11.51
C THR A 97 -7.74 6.37 -11.83
N ALA A 98 -7.17 5.40 -11.10
CA ALA A 98 -5.81 4.91 -11.31
C ALA A 98 -5.63 4.31 -12.71
N ARG A 99 -6.60 3.49 -13.17
CA ARG A 99 -6.56 2.86 -14.49
C ARG A 99 -6.74 3.87 -15.62
N GLU A 100 -7.79 4.68 -15.56
CA GLU A 100 -8.21 5.55 -16.67
C GLU A 100 -7.27 6.74 -16.87
N GLN A 101 -6.85 7.37 -15.78
CA GLN A 101 -6.08 8.63 -15.85
C GLN A 101 -4.57 8.40 -15.80
N TYR A 102 -4.11 7.38 -15.07
CA TYR A 102 -2.69 7.17 -14.78
C TYR A 102 -2.12 5.88 -15.38
N ARG A 103 -2.96 4.97 -15.88
CA ARG A 103 -2.56 3.62 -16.35
C ARG A 103 -1.81 2.83 -15.26
N VAL A 104 -2.22 3.01 -14.02
CA VAL A 104 -1.65 2.39 -12.81
C VAL A 104 -2.63 1.33 -12.30
N TYR A 105 -2.12 0.16 -11.91
CA TYR A 105 -2.91 -0.90 -11.29
C TYR A 105 -3.31 -0.54 -9.87
N ALA A 106 -4.47 -0.99 -9.42
CA ALA A 106 -4.93 -0.75 -8.06
C ALA A 106 -5.51 -2.01 -7.40
N LEU A 107 -5.10 -2.25 -6.16
CA LEU A 107 -5.60 -3.33 -5.31
C LEU A 107 -6.15 -2.75 -4.00
N ASP A 108 -7.33 -3.19 -3.60
CA ASP A 108 -7.86 -3.03 -2.24
C ASP A 108 -7.57 -4.31 -1.45
N ALA A 109 -6.66 -4.22 -0.48
CA ALA A 109 -6.13 -5.37 0.28
C ALA A 109 -6.17 -5.13 1.79
N PRO A 110 -7.36 -4.85 2.38
CA PRO A 110 -7.50 -4.68 3.82
C PRO A 110 -6.94 -5.89 4.58
N VAL A 111 -6.52 -5.64 5.82
CA VAL A 111 -5.87 -6.64 6.65
C VAL A 111 -6.55 -6.85 8.00
N SER A 112 -6.47 -8.09 8.49
CA SER A 112 -6.82 -8.45 9.86
C SER A 112 -5.64 -9.10 10.60
N GLY A 113 -5.73 -9.16 11.94
CA GLY A 113 -4.65 -9.60 12.84
C GLY A 113 -4.06 -8.49 13.71
N GLY A 114 -4.41 -7.22 13.41
CA GLY A 114 -4.03 -6.06 14.21
C GLY A 114 -2.52 -5.84 14.34
N ASP A 115 -2.12 -5.06 15.33
CA ASP A 115 -0.71 -4.74 15.56
C ASP A 115 0.17 -5.97 15.86
N VAL A 116 -0.39 -6.99 16.51
CA VAL A 116 0.32 -8.25 16.80
C VAL A 116 0.58 -9.00 15.49
N GLY A 117 -0.45 -9.19 14.66
CA GLY A 117 -0.31 -9.83 13.36
C GLY A 117 0.69 -9.12 12.45
N ALA A 118 0.73 -7.78 12.47
CA ALA A 118 1.70 -7.00 11.71
C ALA A 118 3.14 -7.20 12.23
N ARG A 119 3.36 -7.26 13.55
CA ARG A 119 4.70 -7.51 14.14
C ARG A 119 5.19 -8.93 13.85
N ASP A 120 4.29 -9.89 13.86
CA ASP A 120 4.62 -11.30 13.66
C ASP A 120 4.71 -11.72 12.18
N ALA A 121 4.43 -10.82 11.23
CA ALA A 121 4.26 -11.14 9.80
C ALA A 121 3.19 -12.24 9.56
N ARG A 122 2.06 -12.13 10.26
CA ARG A 122 0.93 -13.08 10.21
C ARG A 122 -0.40 -12.40 9.91
N LEU A 123 -0.38 -11.29 9.21
CA LEU A 123 -1.61 -10.66 8.73
C LEU A 123 -2.40 -11.63 7.84
N SER A 124 -3.72 -11.54 7.93
CA SER A 124 -4.59 -12.03 6.85
C SER A 124 -4.83 -10.87 5.90
N ILE A 125 -4.57 -11.10 4.61
CA ILE A 125 -4.63 -10.10 3.55
C ILE A 125 -5.63 -10.59 2.52
N MET A 126 -6.69 -9.82 2.28
CA MET A 126 -7.78 -10.20 1.39
C MET A 126 -7.90 -9.15 0.30
N ALA A 127 -7.35 -9.45 -0.88
CA ALA A 127 -7.09 -8.47 -1.92
C ALA A 127 -8.05 -8.61 -3.11
N GLY A 128 -8.74 -7.52 -3.41
CA GLY A 128 -9.50 -7.32 -4.65
C GLY A 128 -8.73 -6.45 -5.64
N GLY A 129 -9.03 -6.59 -6.93
CA GLY A 129 -8.48 -5.79 -8.03
C GLY A 129 -8.15 -6.62 -9.26
N ASP A 130 -7.13 -6.20 -10.02
CA ASP A 130 -6.67 -6.95 -11.18
C ASP A 130 -5.88 -8.19 -10.75
N ARG A 131 -6.23 -9.37 -11.28
CA ARG A 131 -5.54 -10.62 -10.94
C ARG A 131 -4.05 -10.57 -11.28
N GLU A 132 -3.69 -9.98 -12.41
CA GLU A 132 -2.28 -9.85 -12.82
C GLU A 132 -1.47 -8.99 -11.85
N ALA A 133 -2.07 -7.92 -11.32
CA ALA A 133 -1.41 -7.07 -10.33
C ALA A 133 -1.27 -7.80 -8.99
N PHE A 134 -2.31 -8.54 -8.56
CA PHE A 134 -2.25 -9.38 -7.36
C PHE A 134 -1.12 -10.41 -7.44
N ASP A 135 -1.03 -11.16 -8.54
CA ASP A 135 -0.01 -12.18 -8.73
C ASP A 135 1.40 -11.55 -8.76
N ALA A 136 1.56 -10.38 -9.40
CA ALA A 136 2.84 -9.67 -9.47
C ALA A 136 3.35 -9.17 -8.10
N VAL A 137 2.45 -8.71 -7.22
CA VAL A 137 2.81 -8.18 -5.88
C VAL A 137 2.70 -9.22 -4.77
N TYR A 138 2.32 -10.47 -5.07
CA TYR A 138 2.19 -11.54 -4.08
C TYR A 138 3.42 -11.71 -3.17
N PRO A 139 4.68 -11.63 -3.67
CA PRO A 139 5.86 -11.69 -2.80
C PRO A 139 5.94 -10.60 -1.74
N LEU A 140 5.30 -9.44 -1.96
CA LEU A 140 5.18 -8.38 -0.94
C LEU A 140 4.17 -8.76 0.15
N PHE A 141 3.10 -9.45 -0.21
CA PHE A 141 2.13 -9.94 0.76
C PHE A 141 2.72 -11.05 1.64
N GLU A 142 3.52 -11.95 1.06
CA GLU A 142 4.13 -13.08 1.79
C GLU A 142 5.09 -12.65 2.90
N VAL A 143 5.76 -11.50 2.74
CA VAL A 143 6.64 -10.98 3.81
C VAL A 143 5.87 -10.35 4.96
N MET A 144 4.59 -10.04 4.80
CA MET A 144 3.76 -9.37 5.82
C MET A 144 2.64 -10.26 6.39
N GLY A 145 2.23 -11.30 5.66
CA GLY A 145 1.05 -12.10 5.96
C GLY A 145 1.26 -13.61 5.82
N LYS A 146 0.30 -14.37 6.36
CA LYS A 146 0.25 -15.85 6.26
C LYS A 146 -1.01 -16.38 5.60
N ASN A 147 -2.08 -15.59 5.58
CA ASN A 147 -3.32 -15.95 4.93
C ASN A 147 -3.63 -14.91 3.86
N ILE A 148 -3.30 -15.22 2.61
CA ILE A 148 -3.35 -14.25 1.50
C ILE A 148 -4.37 -14.78 0.49
N ILE A 149 -5.47 -14.04 0.32
CA ILE A 149 -6.63 -14.47 -0.46
C ILE A 149 -6.92 -13.43 -1.53
N TYR A 150 -6.98 -13.86 -2.79
CA TYR A 150 -7.55 -13.05 -3.87
C TYR A 150 -9.08 -13.15 -3.81
N THR A 151 -9.76 -12.01 -3.74
CA THR A 151 -11.21 -11.96 -3.51
C THR A 151 -12.02 -11.57 -4.76
N GLY A 152 -11.36 -11.29 -5.87
CA GLY A 152 -11.99 -10.93 -7.14
C GLY A 152 -11.64 -9.50 -7.56
N GLY A 153 -12.58 -8.85 -8.26
CA GLY A 153 -12.35 -7.51 -8.81
C GLY A 153 -12.27 -6.38 -7.77
N PRO A 154 -12.22 -5.12 -8.22
CA PRO A 154 -12.09 -3.97 -7.34
C PRO A 154 -13.23 -3.83 -6.32
N GLY A 155 -12.87 -3.53 -5.07
CA GLY A 155 -13.79 -3.37 -3.94
C GLY A 155 -14.32 -4.70 -3.39
N THR A 156 -13.63 -5.81 -3.66
CA THR A 156 -13.98 -7.13 -3.10
C THR A 156 -13.09 -7.57 -1.93
N GLY A 157 -12.02 -6.82 -1.63
CA GLY A 157 -11.24 -6.98 -0.40
C GLY A 157 -12.11 -6.77 0.83
N LYS A 158 -11.85 -7.54 1.90
CA LYS A 158 -12.68 -7.57 3.13
C LYS A 158 -11.95 -8.09 4.35
#